data_AF-A0A6H9SJG7-F1
#
_entry.id   AF-A0A6H9SJG7-F1
#
_cell.length_a   1.000
_cell.length_b   1.000
_cell.length_c   1.000
_cell.angle_alpha   90.00
_cell.angle_beta   90.00
_cell.angle_gamma   90.00
#
_symmetry.space_group_name_H-M   'P 1'
#
loop_
_entity.id
_entity.type
_entity.pdbx_description
1 polymer ?
#
loop_
_entity_poly.entity_id
_entity_poly.type
_entity_poly.pdbx_seq_one_letter_code
_entity_poly.pdbx_strand_id
1 'polypeptide(L)'
;EEFRELARRVDGFLARSSTENRAVASNLNDILLAQDYQDLTGQVIKRVTQLVTEVESNLLKLVLMASQVDRFAGIEHDREAMLAEKDPQKHLSQGEGPQIHADKREDVMSGQDDVDDLLSSLGF
;
A
#
# COMPACT_ATOMS: atom_id res chain seq x y z
N GLU A 1 -51.66 46.48 3.38
CA GLU A 1 -50.72 45.90 4.36
C GLU A 1 -49.90 44.76 3.78
N GLU A 2 -50.52 43.80 3.09
CA GLU A 2 -49.88 42.62 2.51
C GLU A 2 -48.61 42.91 1.68
N PHE A 3 -48.59 43.98 0.87
CA PHE A 3 -47.40 44.33 0.09
C PHE A 3 -46.19 44.67 0.97
N ARG A 4 -46.39 45.39 2.08
CA ARG A 4 -45.30 45.72 3.03
C ARG A 4 -44.79 44.47 3.75
N GLU A 5 -45.69 43.54 4.05
CA GLU A 5 -45.34 42.27 4.68
C GLU A 5 -44.54 41.37 3.72
N LEU A 6 -44.97 41.29 2.46
CA LEU A 6 -44.23 40.61 1.40
C LEU A 6 -42.84 41.24 1.19
N ALA A 7 -42.75 42.56 1.12
CA ALA A 7 -41.47 43.27 0.96
C ALA A 7 -40.50 42.93 2.12
N ARG A 8 -40.97 42.95 3.38
CA ARG A 8 -40.16 42.52 4.54
C ARG A 8 -39.71 41.07 4.44
N ARG A 9 -40.58 40.16 3.97
CA ARG A 9 -40.23 38.75 3.80
C ARG A 9 -39.18 38.55 2.71
N VAL A 10 -39.29 39.27 1.60
CA VAL A 10 -38.32 39.25 0.50
C VAL A 10 -36.97 39.80 0.95
N ASP A 11 -36.94 40.94 1.65
CA ASP A 11 -35.70 41.47 2.23
C ASP A 11 -35.03 40.47 3.18
N GLY A 12 -35.81 39.87 4.08
CA GLY A 12 -35.30 38.85 4.99
C GLY A 12 -34.78 37.61 4.25
N PHE A 13 -35.44 37.20 3.17
CA PHE A 13 -34.98 36.11 2.32
C PHE A 13 -33.67 36.46 1.61
N LEU A 14 -33.55 37.64 1.01
CA LEU A 14 -32.35 38.10 0.31
C LEU A 14 -31.15 38.22 1.27
N ALA A 15 -31.37 38.73 2.49
CA ALA A 15 -30.33 38.81 3.51
C ALA A 15 -29.82 37.43 3.94
N ARG A 16 -30.73 36.47 4.15
CA ARG A 16 -30.37 35.07 4.47
C ARG A 16 -29.64 34.42 3.29
N SER A 17 -30.19 34.52 2.09
CA SER A 17 -29.60 33.95 0.87
C SER A 17 -28.20 34.50 0.62
N SER A 18 -27.97 35.81 0.83
CA SER A 18 -26.64 36.42 0.72
C SER A 18 -25.64 35.83 1.73
N THR A 19 -26.10 35.54 2.95
CA THR A 19 -25.27 34.98 4.02
C THR A 19 -24.96 33.51 3.77
N GLU A 20 -25.97 32.73 3.36
CA GLU A 20 -25.82 31.32 3.00
C GLU A 20 -24.91 31.15 1.78
N ASN A 21 -25.03 32.01 0.76
CA ASN A 21 -24.11 31.98 -0.39
C ASN A 21 -22.65 32.21 0.01
N ARG A 22 -22.40 33.11 0.97
CA ARG A 22 -21.04 33.32 1.50
C ARG A 22 -20.51 32.07 2.21
N ALA A 23 -21.36 31.39 2.99
CA ALA A 23 -20.99 30.14 3.64
C ALA A 23 -20.70 29.02 2.63
N VAL A 24 -21.53 28.86 1.60
CA VAL A 24 -21.31 27.90 0.52
C VAL A 24 -20.00 28.20 -0.22
N ALA A 25 -19.75 29.46 -0.58
CA ALA A 25 -18.52 29.86 -1.24
C ALA A 25 -17.27 29.55 -0.39
N SER A 26 -17.34 29.80 0.92
CA SER A 26 -16.26 29.45 1.85
C SER A 26 -16.01 27.94 1.87
N ASN A 27 -17.06 27.13 2.04
CA ASN A 27 -16.93 25.67 2.08
C ASN A 27 -16.35 25.11 0.77
N LEU A 28 -16.76 25.65 -0.38
CA LEU A 28 -16.21 25.23 -1.68
C LEU A 28 -14.72 25.61 -1.81
N ASN A 29 -14.32 26.77 -1.31
CA ASN A 29 -12.91 27.18 -1.29
C ASN A 29 -12.07 26.24 -0.39
N ASP A 30 -12.60 25.87 0.77
CA ASP A 30 -11.93 24.94 1.68
C ASP A 30 -11.80 23.53 1.05
N ILE A 31 -12.83 23.08 0.32
CA ILE A 31 -12.78 21.82 -0.44
C ILE A 31 -11.71 21.87 -1.53
N LEU A 32 -11.65 22.97 -2.31
CA LEU A 32 -10.64 23.14 -3.37
C LEU A 32 -9.22 23.13 -2.80
N LEU A 33 -8.99 23.81 -1.67
CA LEU A 33 -7.70 23.82 -1.00
C LEU A 33 -7.31 22.44 -0.46
N ALA A 34 -8.28 21.67 0.06
CA ALA A 34 -8.04 20.32 0.54
C ALA A 34 -7.78 19.31 -0.60
N GLN A 35 -8.24 19.60 -1.82
CA GLN A 35 -8.13 18.72 -2.98
C GLN A 35 -6.69 18.49 -3.46
N ASP A 36 -5.78 19.45 -3.21
CA ASP A 36 -4.36 19.34 -3.56
C ASP A 36 -3.69 18.14 -2.88
N TYR A 37 -4.11 17.78 -1.65
CA TYR A 37 -3.60 16.58 -0.97
C TYR A 37 -4.06 15.29 -1.66
N GLN A 38 -5.23 15.29 -2.31
CA GLN A 38 -5.74 14.12 -3.01
C GLN A 38 -5.01 13.86 -4.33
N ASP A 39 -4.63 14.92 -5.07
CA ASP A 39 -3.78 14.78 -6.26
C ASP A 39 -2.39 14.24 -5.89
N LEU A 40 -1.80 14.78 -4.83
CA LEU A 40 -0.47 14.34 -4.37
C LEU A 40 -0.48 12.88 -3.92
N THR A 41 -1.51 12.45 -3.17
CA THR A 41 -1.64 11.03 -2.75
C THR A 41 -1.88 10.10 -3.95
N GLY A 42 -2.67 10.52 -4.94
CA GLY A 42 -2.85 9.77 -6.18
C GLY A 42 -1.55 9.54 -6.95
N GLN A 43 -0.70 10.57 -7.05
CA GLN A 43 0.62 10.46 -7.67
C GLN A 43 1.55 9.51 -6.90
N VAL A 44 1.54 9.56 -5.56
CA VAL A 44 2.35 8.66 -4.71
C VAL A 44 1.90 7.22 -4.89
N ILE A 45 0.59 6.94 -4.82
CA ILE A 45 0.04 5.59 -5.03
C ILE A 45 0.47 5.06 -6.40
N LYS A 46 0.36 5.87 -7.45
CA LYS A 46 0.77 5.46 -8.81
C LYS A 46 2.25 5.07 -8.88
N ARG A 47 3.15 5.82 -8.24
CA ARG A 47 4.58 5.50 -8.18
C ARG A 47 4.85 4.23 -7.39
N VAL A 48 4.17 4.04 -6.26
CA VAL A 48 4.29 2.82 -5.44
C VAL A 48 3.83 1.60 -6.26
N THR A 49 2.69 1.67 -6.93
CA THR A 49 2.22 0.57 -7.79
C THR A 49 3.21 0.24 -8.90
N GLN A 50 3.80 1.25 -9.55
CA GLN A 50 4.82 1.03 -10.58
C GLN A 50 6.06 0.31 -10.02
N LEU A 51 6.55 0.73 -8.85
CA LEU A 51 7.69 0.07 -8.20
C LEU A 51 7.38 -1.38 -7.85
N VAL A 52 6.19 -1.66 -7.32
CA VAL A 52 5.77 -3.04 -7.00
C VAL A 52 5.73 -3.90 -8.26
N THR A 53 5.16 -3.39 -9.36
CA THR A 53 5.12 -4.11 -10.65
C THR A 53 6.53 -4.37 -11.20
N GLU A 54 7.46 -3.43 -11.04
CA GLU A 54 8.85 -3.62 -11.47
C GLU A 54 9.56 -4.69 -10.65
N VAL A 55 9.39 -4.67 -9.32
CA VAL A 55 9.93 -5.70 -8.42
C VAL A 55 9.36 -7.08 -8.78
N GLU A 56 8.05 -7.18 -8.99
CA GLU A 56 7.40 -8.42 -9.42
C GLU A 56 7.98 -8.93 -10.75
N SER A 57 8.15 -8.06 -11.75
CA SER A 57 8.75 -8.42 -13.04
C SER A 57 10.16 -8.94 -12.89
N ASN A 58 10.97 -8.33 -12.02
CA ASN A 58 12.35 -8.74 -11.79
C ASN A 58 12.42 -10.08 -11.03
N LEU A 59 11.54 -10.32 -10.06
CA LEU A 59 11.43 -11.61 -9.39
C LEU A 59 11.00 -12.72 -10.36
N LEU A 60 10.02 -12.45 -11.23
CA LEU A 60 9.61 -13.39 -12.28
C LEU A 60 10.77 -13.73 -13.22
N LYS A 61 11.55 -12.73 -13.66
CA LYS A 61 12.74 -12.97 -14.49
C LYS A 61 13.76 -13.83 -13.75
N LEU A 62 14.03 -13.57 -12.48
CA LEU A 62 14.98 -14.34 -11.69
C LEU A 62 14.57 -15.81 -11.57
N VAL A 63 13.30 -16.07 -11.27
CA VAL A 63 12.74 -17.43 -11.21
C VAL A 63 12.83 -18.14 -12.56
N LEU A 64 12.53 -17.42 -13.66
CA LEU A 64 12.65 -17.98 -15.01
C LEU A 64 14.10 -18.32 -15.36
N MET A 65 15.06 -17.45 -15.03
CA MET A 65 16.49 -17.68 -15.25
C MET A 65 16.99 -18.87 -14.43
N ALA A 66 16.63 -18.97 -13.15
CA ALA A 66 16.95 -20.13 -12.31
C ALA A 66 16.38 -21.42 -12.91
N SER A 67 15.10 -21.42 -13.33
CA SER A 67 14.47 -22.58 -13.98
C SER A 67 15.14 -22.97 -15.30
N GLN A 68 15.70 -22.01 -16.04
CA GLN A 68 16.45 -22.28 -17.28
C GLN A 68 17.81 -22.89 -16.99
N VAL A 69 18.50 -22.40 -15.95
CA VAL A 69 19.78 -22.96 -15.49
C VAL A 69 19.58 -24.39 -15.01
N ASP A 70 18.56 -24.67 -14.20
CA ASP A 70 18.24 -26.03 -13.72
C ASP A 70 18.00 -27.00 -14.89
N ARG A 71 17.21 -26.58 -15.89
CA ARG A 71 16.96 -27.38 -17.10
C ARG A 71 18.23 -27.63 -17.91
N PHE A 72 19.14 -26.67 -18.01
CA PHE A 72 20.38 -26.81 -18.77
C PHE A 72 21.44 -27.63 -18.02
N ALA A 73 21.48 -27.51 -16.68
CA ALA A 73 22.37 -28.26 -15.81
C ALA A 73 21.88 -29.70 -15.53
N GLY A 74 20.66 -30.06 -15.98
CA GLY A 74 20.07 -31.38 -15.77
C GLY A 74 19.64 -31.63 -14.32
N ILE A 75 19.41 -30.57 -13.54
CA ILE A 75 18.96 -30.66 -12.16
C ILE A 75 17.45 -30.89 -12.18
N GLU A 76 17.04 -32.15 -12.03
CA GLU A 76 15.63 -32.49 -11.76
C GLU A 76 15.32 -32.26 -10.29
N HIS A 77 14.48 -31.26 -10.01
CA HIS A 77 13.89 -31.08 -8.69
C HIS A 77 12.73 -32.05 -8.52
N ASP A 78 12.76 -32.87 -7.47
CA ASP A 78 11.63 -33.72 -7.09
C ASP A 78 10.43 -32.84 -6.73
N ARG A 79 9.47 -32.79 -7.66
CA ARG A 79 8.28 -31.95 -7.55
C ARG A 79 7.36 -32.40 -6.42
N GLU A 80 7.40 -33.67 -6.03
CA GLU A 80 6.63 -34.20 -4.91
C GLU A 80 7.23 -33.78 -3.57
N ALA A 81 8.57 -33.78 -3.44
CA ALA A 81 9.26 -33.27 -2.25
C ALA A 81 9.02 -31.76 -2.01
N MET A 82 9.08 -30.93 -3.06
CA MET A 82 8.83 -29.48 -2.95
C MET A 82 7.36 -29.13 -2.64
N LEU A 83 6.41 -29.98 -3.03
CA LEU A 83 4.99 -29.80 -2.68
C LEU A 83 4.69 -30.29 -1.26
N ALA A 84 5.44 -31.25 -0.74
CA ALA A 84 5.32 -31.73 0.64
C ALA A 84 5.83 -30.72 1.68
N GLU A 85 6.78 -29.84 1.31
CA GLU A 85 7.26 -28.74 2.16
C GLU A 85 6.36 -27.50 2.18
N LYS A 86 5.36 -27.40 1.28
CA LYS A 86 4.37 -26.33 1.34
C LYS A 86 3.38 -26.60 2.46
N ASP A 87 3.69 -26.14 3.66
CA ASP A 87 2.67 -25.92 4.68
C ASP A 87 1.70 -24.83 4.18
N PRO A 88 0.45 -25.15 3.84
CA PRO A 88 -0.51 -24.18 3.33
C PRO A 88 -0.88 -23.09 4.36
N GLN A 89 -0.47 -23.22 5.63
CA GLN A 89 -0.69 -22.20 6.65
C GLN A 89 0.34 -21.04 6.64
N LYS A 90 1.51 -21.19 5.99
CA LYS A 90 2.58 -20.18 6.10
C LYS A 90 2.48 -18.96 5.16
N HIS A 91 1.78 -19.06 4.02
CA HIS A 91 2.02 -18.11 2.91
C HIS A 91 0.82 -17.31 2.38
N LEU A 92 -0.32 -17.30 3.07
CA LEU A 92 -1.43 -16.45 2.67
C LEU A 92 -1.79 -15.47 3.79
N SER A 93 -1.41 -14.20 3.58
CA SER A 93 -2.05 -13.01 4.17
C SER A 93 -1.44 -12.36 5.42
N GLN A 94 -0.18 -12.63 5.77
CA GLN A 94 0.52 -11.76 6.73
C GLN A 94 1.52 -10.91 5.98
N GLY A 95 1.16 -9.64 5.75
CA GLY A 95 2.14 -8.63 5.35
C GLY A 95 3.18 -8.54 6.47
N GLU A 96 4.44 -8.79 6.14
CA GLU A 96 5.57 -8.67 7.08
C GLU A 96 5.75 -7.19 7.42
N GLY A 97 5.06 -6.74 8.48
CA GLY A 97 5.28 -5.43 9.09
C GLY A 97 6.62 -5.38 9.82
N PRO A 98 7.01 -4.20 10.36
CA PRO A 98 8.18 -4.09 11.22
C PRO A 98 8.09 -5.12 12.35
N GLN A 99 9.11 -5.97 12.50
CA GLN A 99 9.08 -7.07 13.47
C GLN A 99 9.17 -6.52 14.89
N ILE A 100 8.02 -6.36 15.55
CA ILE A 100 7.93 -5.79 16.90
C ILE A 100 8.41 -6.78 17.97
N HIS A 101 8.47 -8.08 17.65
CA HIS A 101 8.82 -9.16 18.59
C HIS A 101 9.84 -10.15 17.99
N ALA A 102 10.99 -9.62 17.58
CA ALA A 102 12.11 -10.42 17.04
C ALA A 102 12.69 -11.43 18.07
N ASP A 103 12.49 -11.20 19.36
CA ASP A 103 13.01 -12.00 20.48
C ASP A 103 12.25 -13.32 20.74
N LYS A 104 11.05 -13.49 20.16
CA LYS A 104 10.15 -14.62 20.44
C LYS A 104 9.94 -15.55 19.26
N ARG A 105 10.49 -15.19 18.10
CA ARG A 105 10.29 -15.90 16.85
C ARG A 105 11.58 -16.60 16.46
N GLU A 106 11.46 -17.91 16.24
CA GLU A 106 12.60 -18.78 15.88
C GLU A 106 13.12 -18.52 14.45
N ASP A 107 12.35 -17.78 13.63
CA ASP A 107 12.68 -17.42 12.25
C ASP A 107 13.31 -16.02 12.11
N VAL A 108 13.62 -15.34 13.21
CA VAL A 108 14.21 -14.01 13.21
C VAL A 108 15.60 -14.07 13.85
N MET A 109 16.63 -13.80 13.04
CA MET A 109 17.99 -13.70 13.53
C MET A 109 18.15 -12.42 14.34
N SER A 110 18.53 -12.58 15.61
CA SER A 110 18.51 -11.47 16.57
C SER A 110 19.91 -10.97 16.92
N GLY A 111 20.96 -11.71 16.52
CA GLY A 111 22.36 -11.38 16.80
C GLY A 111 23.31 -11.69 15.64
N GLN A 112 24.54 -11.18 15.76
CA GLN A 112 25.63 -11.39 14.79
C GLN A 112 26.07 -12.86 14.74
N ASP A 113 25.98 -13.59 15.86
CA ASP A 113 26.34 -15.01 15.93
C ASP A 113 25.42 -15.86 15.03
N ASP A 114 24.12 -15.55 14.99
CA ASP A 114 23.14 -16.21 14.12
C ASP A 114 23.45 -15.95 12.63
N VAL A 115 23.94 -14.74 12.32
CA VAL A 115 24.36 -14.35 10.96
C VAL A 115 25.61 -15.13 10.55
N ASP A 116 26.59 -15.27 11.44
CA ASP A 116 27.84 -15.99 11.19
C ASP A 116 27.60 -17.51 11.03
N ASP A 117 26.65 -18.09 11.77
CA ASP A 117 26.20 -19.48 11.59
C ASP A 117 25.52 -19.68 10.22
N LEU A 118 24.72 -18.70 9.78
CA LEU A 118 24.08 -18.76 8.46
C LEU A 118 25.11 -18.66 7.33
N LEU A 119 26.13 -17.80 7.47
CA LEU A 119 27.24 -17.68 6.53
C LEU A 119 28.08 -18.95 6.46
N SER A 120 28.33 -19.57 7.62
CA SER A 120 29.04 -20.86 7.72
C SER A 120 28.29 -21.98 6.99
N SER A 121 26.95 -22.00 7.09
CA SER A 121 26.11 -22.99 6.40
C SER A 121 26.08 -22.82 4.86
N LEU A 122 26.34 -21.60 4.37
CA LEU A 122 26.45 -21.28 2.94
C LEU A 122 27.87 -21.49 2.38
N GLY A 123 28.85 -21.83 3.23
CA GLY A 123 30.22 -22.13 2.82
C GLY A 123 31.15 -20.92 2.67
N PHE A 124 30.88 -19.82 3.40
CA PHE A 124 31.82 -18.71 3.59
C PHE A 124 32.60 -18.85 4.90
#